data_AF-A0A924RYK1-F1
#
_entry.id   AF-A0A924RYK1-F1
#
_cell.length_a   1.000
_cell.length_b   1.000
_cell.length_c   1.000
_cell.angle_alpha   90.00
_cell.angle_beta   90.00
_cell.angle_gamma   90.00
#
_symmetry.space_group_name_H-M   'P 1'
#
loop_
_entity.id
_entity.type
_entity.pdbx_description
1 polymer ?
#
loop_
_entity_poly.entity_id
_entity_poly.type
_entity_poly.pdbx_seq_one_letter_code
_entity_poly.pdbx_strand_id
1 'polypeptide(L)'
;MLAGAVDAEVIAADADDMQTVIYVDPVANKIKAIFDGNSSDAPGWGEHTATYDCPVSPEWKFWTESSGQKMGQEDFAFFLEQNILDVHVPTGGAMLEIVTTLKSARNVAFDSGIRLSDGQVQLKYHEEAKTTAGTTGQLVIPEEIKLGLPVYVGGKAYAVMAKFRYRIEGTKLTMWYDLVRPHKIKEDAIAELVKQIENGTHIQPYSAKV
;
A
#
# COMPACT_ATOMS: atom_id res chain seq x y z
N MET A 1 35.11 0.34 24.31
CA MET A 1 34.43 0.17 23.01
C MET A 1 33.03 -0.33 23.34
N LEU A 2 32.07 0.58 23.40
CA LEU A 2 30.71 0.35 23.88
C LEU A 2 29.87 -0.16 22.71
N ALA A 3 29.43 -1.41 22.76
CA ALA A 3 28.25 -1.87 22.06
C ALA A 3 27.25 -2.27 23.14
N GLY A 4 26.28 -1.38 23.39
CA GLY A 4 25.23 -1.62 24.36
C GLY A 4 24.34 -2.75 23.86
N ALA A 5 24.39 -3.88 24.55
CA ALA A 5 23.31 -4.85 24.51
C ALA A 5 22.13 -4.20 25.20
N VAL A 6 21.08 -3.90 24.45
CA VAL A 6 19.77 -3.58 25.02
C VAL A 6 19.16 -4.91 25.45
N ASP A 7 19.07 -5.09 26.76
CA ASP A 7 18.40 -6.21 27.41
C ASP A 7 16.96 -6.30 26.94
N ALA A 8 16.69 -7.21 25.99
CA ALA A 8 15.35 -7.62 25.67
C ALA A 8 14.87 -8.57 26.77
N GLU A 9 14.06 -8.06 27.69
CA GLU A 9 13.41 -8.83 28.74
C GLU A 9 12.54 -9.92 28.08
N VAL A 10 12.89 -11.18 28.32
CA VAL A 10 12.26 -12.39 27.75
C VAL A 10 11.18 -12.86 28.73
N ILE A 11 9.93 -12.95 28.28
CA ILE A 11 8.84 -13.59 29.02
C ILE A 11 8.36 -14.78 28.16
N ALA A 12 8.67 -16.00 28.59
CA ALA A 12 8.33 -17.24 27.91
C ALA A 12 6.89 -17.70 28.23
N ALA A 13 6.19 -18.27 27.26
CA ALA A 13 4.92 -18.97 27.46
C ALA A 13 5.04 -20.42 26.97
N ASP A 14 4.68 -21.34 27.85
CA ASP A 14 4.96 -22.78 27.79
C ASP A 14 3.82 -23.55 27.11
N ALA A 15 4.18 -24.53 26.28
CA ALA A 15 3.28 -25.57 25.78
C ALA A 15 4.02 -26.91 25.74
N ASP A 16 4.33 -27.40 26.95
CA ASP A 16 4.67 -28.77 27.32
C ASP A 16 5.93 -29.40 26.67
N ASP A 17 6.94 -29.59 27.52
CA ASP A 17 8.18 -30.37 27.37
C ASP A 17 9.27 -29.91 26.37
N MET A 18 9.02 -28.94 25.49
CA MET A 18 10.08 -28.26 24.71
C MET A 18 9.78 -26.77 24.56
N GLN A 19 10.51 -25.93 25.31
CA GLN A 19 10.30 -24.48 25.43
C GLN A 19 10.50 -23.74 24.11
N THR A 20 9.45 -23.75 23.30
CA THR A 20 9.46 -23.11 22.00
C THR A 20 9.10 -21.63 22.16
N VAL A 21 10.04 -20.75 21.85
CA VAL A 21 9.85 -19.29 21.89
C VAL A 21 9.83 -18.74 20.46
N ILE A 22 8.81 -17.94 20.14
CA ILE A 22 8.67 -17.30 18.83
C ILE A 22 8.91 -15.80 18.98
N TYR A 23 9.89 -15.29 18.23
CA TYR A 23 10.22 -13.88 18.13
C TYR A 23 9.74 -13.31 16.80
N VAL A 24 9.15 -12.12 16.85
CA VAL A 24 8.72 -11.37 15.67
C VAL A 24 9.44 -10.04 15.63
N ASP A 25 10.18 -9.82 14.55
CA ASP A 25 10.80 -8.55 14.22
C ASP A 25 9.94 -7.86 13.13
N PRO A 26 9.12 -6.86 13.53
CA PRO A 26 8.22 -6.17 12.60
C PRO A 26 8.98 -5.24 11.62
N VAL A 27 10.20 -4.83 11.96
CA VAL A 27 11.01 -3.94 11.11
C VAL A 27 11.66 -4.77 10.00
N ALA A 28 12.35 -5.84 10.38
CA ALA A 28 13.03 -6.75 9.46
C ALA A 28 12.06 -7.66 8.69
N ASN A 29 10.78 -7.76 9.09
CA ASN A 29 9.80 -8.72 8.56
C ASN A 29 10.28 -10.16 8.74
N LYS A 30 10.86 -10.45 9.91
CA LYS A 30 11.42 -11.76 10.22
C LYS A 30 10.70 -12.36 11.42
N ILE A 31 10.43 -13.65 11.32
CA ILE A 31 9.89 -14.43 12.43
C ILE A 31 10.90 -15.53 12.73
N LYS A 32 11.33 -15.63 13.98
CA LYS A 32 12.30 -16.62 14.42
C LYS A 32 11.68 -17.46 15.53
N ALA A 33 11.50 -18.75 15.28
CA ALA A 33 11.18 -19.72 16.31
C ALA A 33 12.47 -20.34 16.84
N ILE A 34 12.56 -20.51 18.15
CA ILE A 34 13.62 -21.24 18.86
C ILE A 34 12.92 -22.36 19.61
N PHE A 35 13.17 -23.62 19.26
CA PHE A 35 12.45 -24.78 19.82
C PHE A 35 13.04 -25.26 21.16
N ASP A 36 14.29 -24.90 21.44
CA ASP A 36 15.04 -25.18 22.66
C ASP A 36 15.40 -23.87 23.39
N GLY A 37 14.40 -22.99 23.52
CA GLY A 37 14.51 -21.69 24.16
C GLY A 37 14.61 -21.75 25.68
N ASN A 38 14.73 -20.59 26.31
CA ASN A 38 14.84 -20.48 27.78
C ASN A 38 13.54 -20.85 28.48
N SER A 39 13.67 -21.46 29.66
CA SER A 39 12.60 -21.65 30.64
C SER A 39 12.60 -20.58 31.72
N SER A 40 11.56 -20.57 32.54
CA SER A 40 11.53 -19.84 33.83
C SER A 40 12.64 -20.28 34.81
N ASP A 41 13.13 -21.52 34.69
CA ASP A 41 13.94 -22.19 35.72
C ASP A 41 15.39 -22.47 35.28
N ALA A 42 15.69 -22.36 33.98
CA ALA A 42 16.96 -22.70 33.36
C ALA A 42 17.08 -22.11 31.93
N PRO A 43 18.29 -21.65 31.52
CA PRO A 43 18.56 -21.25 30.15
C PRO A 43 18.54 -22.46 29.19
N GLY A 44 18.01 -22.25 27.99
CA GLY A 44 17.98 -23.22 26.90
C GLY A 44 19.21 -23.10 26.00
N TRP A 45 19.42 -24.10 25.14
CA TRP A 45 20.58 -24.16 24.24
C TRP A 45 20.43 -23.22 23.04
N GLY A 46 19.20 -22.97 22.58
CA GLY A 46 18.87 -22.04 21.51
C GLY A 46 19.45 -22.41 20.13
N GLU A 47 19.84 -23.66 19.91
CA GLU A 47 20.45 -24.13 18.66
C GLU A 47 19.40 -24.51 17.61
N HIS A 48 18.23 -25.00 18.03
CA HIS A 48 17.17 -25.42 17.13
C HIS A 48 16.29 -24.24 16.77
N THR A 49 16.60 -23.62 15.63
CA THR A 49 15.90 -22.42 15.17
C THR A 49 15.29 -22.59 13.78
N ALA A 50 14.11 -22.01 13.59
CA ALA A 50 13.50 -21.81 12.27
C ALA A 50 13.31 -20.31 12.06
N THR A 51 13.74 -19.81 10.89
CA THR A 51 13.54 -18.41 10.51
C THR A 51 12.66 -18.34 9.28
N TYR A 52 11.62 -17.52 9.36
CA TYR A 52 10.75 -17.17 8.25
C TYR A 52 10.95 -15.69 7.90
N ASP A 53 11.59 -15.46 6.75
CA ASP A 53 11.71 -14.15 6.14
C ASP A 53 10.39 -13.85 5.43
N CYS A 54 9.49 -13.08 6.05
CA CYS A 54 8.17 -12.76 5.51
C CYS A 54 8.34 -11.93 4.22
N PRO A 55 8.19 -12.52 3.03
CA PRO A 55 8.50 -11.81 1.80
C PRO A 55 7.38 -10.83 1.50
N VAL A 56 7.74 -9.56 1.34
CA VAL A 56 6.82 -8.51 0.90
C VAL A 56 6.36 -8.83 -0.51
N SER A 57 5.06 -8.65 -0.79
CA SER A 57 4.51 -8.94 -2.10
C SER A 57 5.13 -8.02 -3.18
N PRO A 58 5.32 -8.51 -4.41
CA PRO A 58 5.79 -7.69 -5.53
C PRO A 58 4.90 -6.46 -5.76
N GLU A 59 3.59 -6.62 -5.63
CA GLU A 59 2.58 -5.57 -5.84
C GLU A 59 2.74 -4.48 -4.77
N TRP A 60 2.80 -4.86 -3.49
CA TRP A 60 3.01 -3.91 -2.40
C TRP A 60 4.30 -3.13 -2.56
N LYS A 61 5.38 -3.82 -2.92
CA LYS A 61 6.69 -3.20 -3.16
C LYS A 61 6.59 -2.18 -4.30
N PHE A 62 6.02 -2.58 -5.44
CA PHE A 62 5.90 -1.74 -6.62
C PHE A 62 5.08 -0.47 -6.33
N TRP A 63 3.90 -0.62 -5.73
CA TRP A 63 3.05 0.52 -5.38
C TRP A 63 3.68 1.44 -4.32
N THR A 64 4.42 0.88 -3.36
CA THR A 64 5.09 1.68 -2.32
C THR A 64 6.28 2.44 -2.87
N GLU A 65 7.09 1.82 -3.73
CA GLU A 65 8.28 2.44 -4.34
C GLU A 65 7.91 3.56 -5.33
N SER A 66 6.82 3.38 -6.08
CA SER A 66 6.32 4.38 -7.04
C SER A 66 5.46 5.47 -6.39
N SER A 67 5.12 5.37 -5.10
CA SER A 67 4.36 6.40 -4.39
C SER A 67 5.14 7.72 -4.35
N GLY A 68 4.47 8.81 -4.75
CA GLY A 68 5.05 10.17 -4.82
C GLY A 68 5.92 10.42 -6.05
N GLN A 69 6.16 9.41 -6.90
CA GLN A 69 6.93 9.59 -8.12
C GLN A 69 6.10 10.25 -9.21
N LYS A 70 6.64 11.32 -9.78
CA LYS A 70 6.00 12.10 -10.84
C LYS A 70 6.27 11.46 -12.19
N MET A 71 5.21 11.01 -12.85
CA MET A 71 5.24 10.32 -14.13
C MET A 71 4.59 11.16 -15.23
N GLY A 72 5.03 10.96 -16.48
CA GLY A 72 4.32 11.46 -17.65
C GLY A 72 3.02 10.68 -17.89
N GLN A 73 2.21 11.13 -18.84
CA GLN A 73 0.95 10.45 -19.17
C GLN A 73 1.18 9.01 -19.66
N GLU A 74 2.14 8.81 -20.57
CA GLU A 74 2.46 7.50 -21.14
C GLU A 74 3.00 6.56 -20.07
N ASP A 75 3.97 7.02 -19.27
CA ASP A 75 4.54 6.24 -18.17
C ASP A 75 3.48 5.83 -17.14
N PHE A 76 2.57 6.75 -16.79
CA PHE A 76 1.52 6.49 -15.82
C PHE A 76 0.43 5.57 -16.36
N ALA A 77 0.08 5.69 -17.65
CA ALA A 77 -0.84 4.76 -18.32
C ALA A 77 -0.26 3.35 -18.34
N PHE A 78 1.00 3.20 -18.74
CA PHE A 78 1.71 1.93 -18.74
C PHE A 78 1.79 1.33 -17.32
N PHE A 79 2.11 2.14 -16.32
CA PHE A 79 2.12 1.74 -14.91
C PHE A 79 0.77 1.16 -14.47
N LEU A 80 -0.34 1.81 -14.84
CA LEU A 80 -1.68 1.34 -14.53
C LEU A 80 -2.07 0.08 -15.31
N GLU A 81 -1.66 -0.05 -16.57
CA GLU A 81 -1.92 -1.26 -17.37
C GLU A 81 -1.28 -2.50 -16.74
N GLN A 82 -0.05 -2.38 -16.24
CA GLN A 82 0.65 -3.49 -15.58
C GLN A 82 0.01 -3.91 -14.25
N ASN A 83 -0.70 -2.99 -13.57
CA ASN A 83 -1.24 -3.19 -12.23
C ASN A 83 -2.77 -2.99 -12.19
N ILE A 84 -3.44 -3.18 -13.32
CA ILE A 84 -4.85 -2.81 -13.49
C ILE A 84 -5.78 -3.62 -12.56
N LEU A 85 -5.38 -4.85 -12.23
CA LEU A 85 -6.12 -5.76 -11.36
C LEU A 85 -6.13 -5.30 -9.89
N ASP A 86 -5.12 -4.53 -9.48
CA ASP A 86 -5.02 -4.01 -8.12
C ASP A 86 -5.98 -2.84 -7.89
N VAL A 87 -6.43 -2.18 -8.96
CA VAL A 87 -7.22 -0.95 -8.92
C VAL A 87 -8.72 -1.27 -8.89
N HIS A 88 -9.34 -1.09 -7.72
CA HIS A 88 -10.74 -1.43 -7.51
C HIS A 88 -11.69 -0.23 -7.66
N VAL A 89 -11.32 0.94 -7.14
CA VAL A 89 -12.17 2.15 -7.20
C VAL A 89 -11.34 3.38 -7.58
N PRO A 90 -11.65 4.09 -8.68
CA PRO A 90 -12.53 3.62 -9.76
C PRO A 90 -11.99 2.31 -10.36
N THR A 91 -12.79 1.58 -11.14
CA THR A 91 -12.32 0.35 -11.79
C THR A 91 -11.07 0.64 -12.62
N GLY A 92 -10.09 -0.27 -12.67
CA GLY A 92 -8.84 -0.07 -13.42
C GLY A 92 -9.03 0.42 -14.87
N GLY A 93 -10.03 -0.12 -15.59
CA GLY A 93 -10.36 0.34 -16.94
C GLY A 93 -10.83 1.80 -17.00
N ALA A 94 -11.72 2.20 -16.08
CA ALA A 94 -12.15 3.59 -15.95
C ALA A 94 -10.98 4.52 -15.58
N MET A 95 -10.07 4.08 -14.69
CA MET A 95 -8.89 4.86 -14.34
C MET A 95 -7.97 5.07 -15.56
N LEU A 96 -7.75 4.02 -16.36
CA LEU A 96 -6.95 4.10 -17.58
C LEU A 96 -7.59 5.02 -18.62
N GLU A 97 -8.91 4.95 -18.79
CA GLU A 97 -9.65 5.88 -19.65
C GLU A 97 -9.48 7.33 -19.18
N ILE A 98 -9.59 7.59 -17.87
CA ILE A 98 -9.36 8.92 -17.30
C ILE A 98 -7.95 9.40 -17.62
N VAL A 99 -6.94 8.56 -17.43
CA VAL A 99 -5.53 8.91 -17.63
C VAL A 99 -5.21 9.21 -19.08
N THR A 100 -5.76 8.42 -20.00
CA THR A 100 -5.53 8.59 -21.45
C THR A 100 -6.28 9.79 -22.01
N THR A 101 -7.48 10.10 -21.52
CA THR A 101 -8.31 11.21 -22.02
C THR A 101 -7.97 12.58 -21.41
N LEU A 102 -7.24 12.62 -20.30
CA LEU A 102 -6.93 13.85 -19.54
C LEU A 102 -6.20 14.92 -20.38
N LYS A 103 -5.32 14.50 -21.31
CA LYS A 103 -4.63 15.42 -22.23
C LYS A 103 -5.56 15.96 -23.33
N SER A 104 -6.50 15.15 -23.80
CA SER A 104 -7.45 15.50 -24.86
C SER A 104 -8.52 16.50 -24.39
N ALA A 105 -9.00 16.36 -23.16
CA ALA A 105 -10.00 17.26 -22.57
C ALA A 105 -9.52 18.73 -22.55
N ARG A 106 -8.21 18.97 -22.39
CA ARG A 106 -7.66 20.32 -22.41
C ARG A 106 -7.50 20.91 -23.81
N ASN A 107 -7.17 20.12 -24.84
CA ASN A 107 -7.14 20.66 -26.21
C ASN A 107 -8.52 21.24 -26.59
N VAL A 108 -9.59 20.57 -26.16
CA VAL A 108 -10.97 21.05 -26.38
C VAL A 108 -11.30 22.27 -25.49
N ALA A 109 -10.93 22.27 -24.20
CA ALA A 109 -11.15 23.43 -23.33
C ALA A 109 -10.36 24.68 -23.78
N PHE A 110 -9.13 24.50 -24.26
CA PHE A 110 -8.29 25.59 -24.78
C PHE A 110 -8.78 26.10 -26.15
N ASP A 111 -9.22 25.22 -27.07
CA ASP A 111 -9.87 25.62 -28.33
C ASP A 111 -11.19 26.37 -28.06
N SER A 112 -11.97 25.94 -27.06
CA SER A 112 -13.21 26.61 -26.65
C SER A 112 -12.98 27.98 -25.99
N GLY A 113 -11.83 28.19 -25.33
CA GLY A 113 -11.45 29.47 -24.74
C GLY A 113 -10.99 30.53 -25.75
N ILE A 114 -10.70 30.14 -27.00
CA ILE A 114 -10.27 31.04 -28.08
C ILE A 114 -11.48 31.51 -28.93
N ARG A 115 -12.64 30.86 -28.84
CA ARG A 115 -13.90 31.32 -29.46
C ARG A 115 -14.72 32.26 -28.56
N LEU A 116 -14.08 33.01 -27.67
CA LEU A 116 -14.70 34.08 -26.87
C LEU A 116 -14.86 35.41 -27.65
N SER A 117 -15.09 35.33 -28.97
CA SER A 117 -15.26 36.52 -29.82
C SER A 117 -16.71 37.00 -29.92
N ASP A 118 -17.65 36.43 -29.16
CA ASP A 118 -19.03 36.93 -29.11
C ASP A 118 -19.56 37.02 -27.66
N GLY A 119 -19.12 38.09 -26.99
CA GLY A 119 -19.99 39.00 -26.23
C GLY A 119 -20.71 38.56 -24.95
N GLN A 120 -20.99 37.29 -24.67
CA GLN A 120 -21.70 36.88 -23.45
C GLN A 120 -21.40 35.43 -23.06
N VAL A 121 -20.56 35.24 -22.04
CA VAL A 121 -20.44 33.94 -21.34
C VAL A 121 -20.90 34.14 -19.91
N GLN A 122 -22.15 33.72 -19.63
CA GLN A 122 -22.61 33.44 -18.29
C GLN A 122 -21.78 32.29 -17.71
N LEU A 123 -20.91 32.61 -16.76
CA LEU A 123 -20.26 31.61 -15.90
C LEU A 123 -21.32 30.99 -15.00
N LYS A 124 -22.01 29.93 -15.48
CA LYS A 124 -22.79 29.06 -14.61
C LYS A 124 -21.82 28.19 -13.81
N TYR A 125 -21.57 28.65 -12.59
CA TYR A 125 -20.97 27.87 -11.51
C TYR A 125 -21.88 26.66 -11.24
N HIS A 126 -21.47 25.46 -11.65
CA HIS A 126 -22.07 24.22 -11.18
C HIS A 126 -21.08 23.56 -10.23
N GLU A 127 -21.20 23.92 -8.95
CA GLU A 127 -20.99 22.97 -7.87
C GLU A 127 -22.13 21.95 -7.96
N GLU A 128 -21.89 20.78 -8.51
CA GLU A 128 -22.70 19.60 -8.22
C GLU A 128 -21.84 18.35 -8.34
N ALA A 129 -21.44 17.85 -7.17
CA ALA A 129 -20.86 16.54 -7.00
C ALA A 129 -21.94 15.46 -7.22
N LYS A 130 -21.55 14.39 -7.93
CA LYS A 130 -22.25 13.13 -8.24
C LYS A 130 -23.07 13.12 -9.54
N THR A 131 -22.55 12.42 -10.55
CA THR A 131 -23.42 11.74 -11.52
C THR A 131 -22.86 10.41 -12.01
N THR A 132 -23.76 9.45 -11.99
CA THR A 132 -23.68 8.05 -12.39
C THR A 132 -23.36 7.87 -13.88
N ALA A 133 -22.86 6.68 -14.20
CA ALA A 133 -22.57 6.09 -15.51
C ALA A 133 -23.28 6.67 -16.75
N GLY A 134 -22.48 6.82 -17.82
CA GLY A 134 -22.93 6.70 -19.20
C GLY A 134 -23.23 8.00 -19.94
N THR A 135 -22.41 8.29 -20.95
CA THR A 135 -22.67 9.19 -22.07
C THR A 135 -22.22 10.66 -21.90
N THR A 136 -21.09 10.94 -22.55
CA THR A 136 -20.68 12.24 -23.12
C THR A 136 -20.45 13.41 -22.16
N GLY A 137 -19.18 13.62 -21.81
CA GLY A 137 -18.64 14.98 -21.68
C GLY A 137 -18.18 15.42 -20.29
N GLN A 138 -18.38 14.63 -19.23
CA GLN A 138 -17.89 15.00 -17.91
C GLN A 138 -17.01 13.90 -17.32
N LEU A 139 -15.75 13.90 -17.74
CA LEU A 139 -14.70 13.08 -17.14
C LEU A 139 -14.41 13.62 -15.73
N VAL A 140 -15.03 13.01 -14.71
CA VAL A 140 -14.72 13.34 -13.31
C VAL A 140 -13.41 12.68 -12.95
N ILE A 141 -12.37 13.49 -12.75
CA ILE A 141 -11.06 13.01 -12.32
C ILE A 141 -11.15 12.66 -10.83
N PRO A 142 -10.86 11.41 -10.43
CA PRO A 142 -10.94 10.98 -9.04
C PRO A 142 -9.82 11.62 -8.22
N GLU A 143 -10.11 12.03 -6.98
CA GLU A 143 -9.09 12.49 -6.04
C GLU A 143 -8.42 11.32 -5.29
N GLU A 144 -9.10 10.18 -5.22
CA GLU A 144 -8.66 8.99 -4.48
C GLU A 144 -8.87 7.71 -5.30
N ILE A 145 -7.92 6.79 -5.17
CA ILE A 145 -7.92 5.46 -5.75
C ILE A 145 -7.90 4.45 -4.60
N LYS A 146 -8.71 3.40 -4.70
CA LYS A 146 -8.70 2.26 -3.78
C LYS A 146 -8.03 1.08 -4.45
N LEU A 147 -6.95 0.62 -3.83
CA LEU A 147 -6.16 -0.52 -4.28
C LEU A 147 -6.44 -1.73 -3.37
N GLY A 148 -6.38 -2.93 -3.92
CA GLY A 148 -6.44 -4.18 -3.17
C GLY A 148 -5.08 -4.87 -3.20
N LEU A 149 -4.21 -4.60 -2.23
CA LEU A 149 -2.82 -5.06 -2.26
C LEU A 149 -2.54 -6.06 -1.12
N PRO A 150 -2.04 -7.27 -1.39
CA PRO A 150 -1.47 -8.12 -0.34
C PRO A 150 -0.18 -7.48 0.17
N VAL A 151 0.07 -7.43 1.49
CA VAL A 151 1.34 -6.89 2.03
C VAL A 151 2.45 -7.93 1.92
N TYR A 152 2.15 -9.18 2.25
CA TYR A 152 3.06 -10.32 2.19
C TYR A 152 2.59 -11.32 1.11
N VAL A 153 3.54 -12.04 0.51
CA VAL A 153 3.21 -13.06 -0.50
C VAL A 153 2.30 -14.13 0.10
N GLY A 154 1.18 -14.42 -0.56
CA GLY A 154 0.17 -15.37 -0.06
C GLY A 154 -0.67 -14.86 1.12
N GLY A 155 -0.45 -13.62 1.55
CA GLY A 155 -1.22 -12.97 2.60
C GLY A 155 -2.55 -12.40 2.11
N LYS A 156 -3.35 -11.91 3.05
CA LYS A 156 -4.62 -11.23 2.76
C LYS A 156 -4.38 -9.90 2.04
N ALA A 157 -5.23 -9.58 1.08
CA ALA A 157 -5.25 -8.27 0.42
C ALA A 157 -5.85 -7.20 1.35
N TYR A 158 -5.20 -6.04 1.40
CA TYR A 158 -5.62 -4.87 2.16
C TYR A 158 -6.17 -3.80 1.24
N ALA A 159 -7.21 -3.10 1.68
CA ALA A 159 -7.72 -1.92 1.00
C ALA A 159 -6.77 -0.74 1.26
N VAL A 160 -5.96 -0.38 0.27
CA VAL A 160 -5.00 0.73 0.34
C VAL A 160 -5.60 1.93 -0.38
N MET A 161 -5.72 3.06 0.33
CA MET A 161 -6.15 4.31 -0.28
C MET A 161 -4.93 5.04 -0.85
N ALA A 162 -5.04 5.55 -2.07
CA ALA A 162 -4.02 6.36 -2.72
C ALA A 162 -4.63 7.67 -3.21
N LYS A 163 -4.02 8.82 -2.91
CA LYS A 163 -4.48 10.11 -3.41
C LYS A 163 -3.94 10.32 -4.81
N PHE A 164 -4.81 10.40 -5.80
CA PHE A 164 -4.42 10.70 -7.17
C PHE A 164 -4.17 12.20 -7.31
N ARG A 165 -3.03 12.54 -7.93
CA ARG A 165 -2.62 13.92 -8.15
C ARG A 165 -2.13 14.09 -9.57
N TYR A 166 -2.39 15.27 -10.09
CA TYR A 166 -1.88 15.66 -11.39
C TYR A 166 -1.53 17.15 -11.37
N ARG A 167 -0.62 17.52 -12.27
CA ARG A 167 -0.28 18.89 -12.56
C ARG A 167 -0.11 19.06 -14.05
N ILE A 168 -0.61 20.18 -14.55
CA ILE A 168 -0.48 20.57 -15.95
C ILE A 168 0.29 21.89 -15.99
N GLU A 169 1.45 21.89 -16.64
CA GLU A 169 2.28 23.07 -16.87
C GLU A 169 2.54 23.20 -18.37
N GLY A 170 2.00 24.24 -19.03
CA GLY A 170 2.24 24.46 -20.46
C GLY A 170 1.63 23.36 -21.33
N THR A 171 2.40 22.44 -21.88
CA THR A 171 1.93 21.23 -22.60
C THR A 171 2.26 19.94 -21.86
N LYS A 172 2.93 20.03 -20.70
CA LYS A 172 3.38 18.91 -19.91
C LYS A 172 2.32 18.52 -18.87
N LEU A 173 1.82 17.30 -18.99
CA LEU A 173 1.01 16.64 -17.97
C LEU A 173 1.93 15.79 -17.10
N THR A 174 1.82 15.94 -15.79
CA THR A 174 2.53 15.14 -14.79
C THR A 174 1.53 14.58 -13.80
N MET A 175 1.60 13.27 -13.54
CA MET A 175 0.66 12.53 -12.70
C MET A 175 1.45 11.75 -11.65
N TRP A 176 0.88 11.61 -10.46
CA TRP A 176 1.45 10.79 -9.40
C TRP A 176 0.34 10.39 -8.43
N TYR A 177 0.64 9.45 -7.54
CA TYR A 177 -0.24 9.10 -6.43
C TYR A 177 0.53 9.09 -5.11
N ASP A 178 -0.16 9.35 -4.02
CA ASP A 178 0.40 9.24 -2.67
C ASP A 178 -0.37 8.17 -1.89
N LEU A 179 0.30 7.09 -1.47
CA LEU A 179 -0.31 6.10 -0.58
C LEU A 179 -0.65 6.72 0.77
N VAL A 180 -1.89 6.50 1.23
CA VAL A 180 -2.36 7.00 2.52
C VAL A 180 -1.96 6.04 3.62
N ARG A 181 -1.01 6.45 4.45
CA ARG A 181 -0.55 5.73 5.65
C ARG A 181 -0.15 4.25 5.38
N PRO A 182 0.74 3.95 4.41
CA PRO A 182 1.16 2.58 4.12
C PRO A 182 1.80 1.87 5.34
N HIS A 183 2.44 2.63 6.25
CA HIS A 183 3.02 2.10 7.49
C HIS A 183 1.98 1.44 8.41
N LYS A 184 0.77 2.01 8.53
CA LYS A 184 -0.29 1.43 9.36
C LYS A 184 -0.83 0.11 8.82
N ILE A 185 -0.92 0.01 7.50
CA ILE A 185 -1.37 -1.23 6.84
C ILE A 185 -0.32 -2.33 7.04
N LYS A 186 0.97 -1.98 6.98
CA LYS A 186 2.06 -2.91 7.29
C LYS A 186 2.02 -3.39 8.74
N GLU A 187 1.80 -2.48 9.70
CA GLU A 187 1.64 -2.84 11.13
C GLU A 187 0.48 -3.83 11.32
N ASP A 188 -0.68 -3.56 10.70
CA ASP A 188 -1.84 -4.46 10.75
C ASP A 188 -1.57 -5.83 10.10
N ALA A 189 -0.81 -5.86 8.99
CA ALA A 189 -0.46 -7.11 8.32
C ALA A 189 0.46 -7.99 9.17
N ILE A 190 1.40 -7.39 9.91
CA ILE A 190 2.25 -8.13 10.84
C ILE A 190 1.43 -8.64 12.02
N ALA A 191 0.57 -7.78 12.58
CA ALA A 191 -0.31 -8.17 13.69
C ALA A 191 -1.23 -9.34 13.32
N GLU A 192 -1.73 -9.38 12.09
CA GLU A 192 -2.53 -10.50 11.58
C GLU A 192 -1.68 -11.77 11.42
N LEU A 193 -0.45 -11.66 10.90
CA LEU A 193 0.46 -12.79 10.79
C LEU A 193 0.84 -13.38 12.16
N VAL A 194 1.08 -12.52 13.16
CA VAL A 194 1.30 -12.93 14.55
C VAL A 194 0.12 -13.75 15.08
N LYS A 195 -1.12 -13.29 14.87
CA LYS A 195 -2.32 -14.01 15.28
C LYS A 195 -2.48 -15.35 14.56
N GLN A 196 -2.13 -15.43 13.28
CA GLN A 196 -2.18 -16.69 12.53
C GLN A 196 -1.20 -17.72 13.11
N ILE A 197 -0.01 -17.27 13.48
CA ILE A 197 0.99 -18.13 14.13
C ILE A 197 0.49 -18.55 15.51
N GLU A 198 0.03 -17.62 16.34
CA GLU A 198 -0.53 -17.91 17.66
C GLU A 198 -1.67 -18.95 17.59
N ASN A 199 -2.58 -18.80 16.63
CA ASN A 199 -3.68 -19.75 16.46
C ASN A 199 -3.22 -21.12 15.93
N GLY A 200 -2.15 -21.17 15.12
CA GLY A 200 -1.65 -22.40 14.52
C GLY A 200 -0.71 -23.19 15.44
N THR A 201 0.05 -22.50 16.29
CA THR A 201 1.03 -23.11 17.20
C THR A 201 0.53 -23.18 18.64
N HIS A 202 -0.52 -22.43 18.99
CA HIS A 202 -0.96 -22.20 20.37
C HIS A 202 0.10 -21.56 21.27
N ILE A 203 1.13 -20.94 20.67
CA ILE A 203 2.22 -20.25 21.38
C ILE A 203 2.10 -18.76 21.10
N GLN A 204 2.07 -17.94 22.15
CA GLN A 204 2.00 -16.49 22.03
C GLN A 204 3.34 -15.92 21.52
N PRO A 205 3.40 -15.32 20.31
CA PRO A 205 4.65 -14.77 19.77
C PRO A 205 5.03 -13.47 20.48
N TYR A 206 6.32 -13.30 20.76
CA TYR A 206 6.86 -12.09 21.36
C TYR A 206 7.29 -11.08 20.30
N SER A 207 6.80 -9.84 20.40
CA SER A 207 7.27 -8.73 19.59
C SER A 207 8.48 -8.10 20.25
N ALA A 208 9.69 -8.51 19.84
CA ALA A 208 10.89 -7.80 20.25
C ALA A 208 10.97 -6.46 19.48
N LYS A 209 10.90 -5.34 20.19
CA LYS A 209 11.46 -4.09 19.67
C LYS A 209 12.97 -4.23 19.78
N VAL A 210 13.63 -4.53 18.67
CA VAL A 210 15.09 -4.45 18.56
C VAL A 210 15.50 -2.97 18.59
#